data_AF-A0A7K2M539-F1
#
_entry.id   AF-A0A7K2M539-F1
#
_cell.length_a   1.000
_cell.length_b   1.000
_cell.length_c   1.000
_cell.angle_alpha   90.00
_cell.angle_beta   90.00
_cell.angle_gamma   90.00
#
_symmetry.space_group_name_H-M   'P 1'
#
loop_
_entity.id
_entity.type
_entity.pdbx_description
1 polymer ?
#
loop_
_entity_poly.entity_id
_entity_poly.type
_entity_poly.pdbx_seq_one_letter_code
_entity_poly.pdbx_strand_id
1 'polypeptide(L)'
;LAAPLRAMHAGVAALRPAPGAERDGLVRCALLPTHAEEIAWLADSVAHLVRTGKAPGEIAVLCRTASDFAEIQGALVARDVPVEVVGLSGLLHLPEVADLVAVCEVLQDPGANASLVRLLTGPRWRIGARD
;
A
#
# COMPACT_ATOMS: atom_id res chain seq x y z
N LEU A 1 3.95 26.90 10.04
CA LEU A 1 4.69 25.67 10.46
C LEU A 1 5.40 24.95 9.30
N ALA A 2 4.89 24.91 8.06
CA ALA A 2 5.56 24.19 6.96
C ALA A 2 6.57 25.01 6.12
N ALA A 3 6.77 26.31 6.40
CA ALA A 3 7.66 27.16 5.61
C ALA A 3 9.16 26.73 5.63
N PRO A 4 9.74 26.30 6.78
CA PRO A 4 11.13 25.84 6.82
C PRO A 4 11.37 24.59 5.98
N LEU A 5 10.42 23.64 5.97
CA LEU A 5 10.47 22.41 5.18
C LEU A 5 10.43 22.67 3.67
N ARG A 6 9.60 23.63 3.21
CA ARG A 6 9.52 23.96 1.77
C ARG A 6 10.78 24.65 1.25
N ALA A 7 11.48 25.40 2.10
CA ALA A 7 12.76 26.01 1.74
C ALA A 7 13.86 24.97 1.48
N MET A 8 13.73 23.76 2.05
CA MET A 8 14.70 22.66 1.89
C MET A 8 14.45 21.78 0.65
N HIS A 9 13.26 21.87 0.03
CA HIS A 9 12.88 21.03 -1.11
C HIS A 9 12.48 21.87 -2.33
N ALA A 10 13.44 22.11 -3.23
CA ALA A 10 13.21 22.82 -4.48
C ALA A 10 12.14 22.10 -5.33
N GLY A 11 11.07 22.81 -5.70
CA GLY A 11 9.95 22.28 -6.49
C GLY A 11 8.65 22.02 -5.71
N VAL A 12 8.67 22.09 -4.37
CA VAL A 12 7.45 21.91 -3.56
C VAL A 12 6.73 23.25 -3.38
N ALA A 13 5.75 23.51 -4.25
CA ALA A 13 4.85 24.65 -4.11
C ALA A 13 3.84 24.42 -2.98
N ALA A 14 3.44 25.49 -2.30
CA ALA A 14 2.33 25.42 -1.37
C ALA A 14 1.03 25.12 -2.14
N LEU A 15 0.36 24.03 -1.80
CA LEU A 15 -0.99 23.76 -2.30
C LEU A 15 -1.88 24.96 -1.92
N ARG A 16 -2.53 25.51 -2.93
CA ARG A 16 -3.53 26.57 -2.74
C ARG A 16 -4.90 25.98 -3.02
N PRO A 17 -5.92 26.33 -2.22
CA PRO A 17 -7.29 25.96 -2.55
C PRO A 17 -7.66 26.53 -3.91
N ALA A 18 -8.54 25.85 -4.62
CA ALA A 18 -9.15 26.38 -5.83
C ALA A 18 -9.97 27.65 -5.49
N PRO A 19 -10.10 28.61 -6.42
CA PRO A 19 -10.94 29.79 -6.19
C PRO A 19 -12.37 29.40 -5.81
N GLY A 20 -12.89 29.98 -4.72
CA GLY A 20 -14.23 29.69 -4.19
C GLY A 20 -14.32 28.49 -3.24
N ALA A 21 -13.21 27.75 -3.06
CA ALA A 21 -13.11 26.60 -2.14
C ALA A 21 -12.16 26.89 -0.96
N GLU A 22 -11.93 28.17 -0.63
CA GLU A 22 -10.93 28.57 0.37
C GLU A 22 -11.25 28.07 1.78
N ARG A 23 -12.52 27.73 2.03
CA ARG A 23 -13.02 27.19 3.31
C ARG A 23 -13.50 25.74 3.20
N ASP A 24 -13.32 25.12 2.04
CA ASP A 24 -13.74 23.75 1.81
C ASP A 24 -12.71 22.78 2.39
N GLY A 25 -13.21 21.69 2.95
CA GLY A 25 -12.40 20.63 3.53
C GLY A 25 -12.28 20.74 5.06
N LEU A 26 -12.22 19.57 5.68
CA LEU A 26 -12.01 19.40 7.11
C LEU A 26 -10.83 18.45 7.29
N VAL A 27 -9.91 18.79 8.19
CA VAL A 27 -8.88 17.87 8.65
C VAL A 27 -9.30 17.31 9.99
N ARG A 28 -9.37 15.99 10.09
CA ARG A 28 -9.60 15.27 11.34
C ARG A 28 -8.34 14.49 11.67
N CYS A 29 -7.84 14.67 12.90
CA CYS A 29 -6.71 13.92 13.42
C CYS A 29 -7.17 13.16 14.66
N ALA A 30 -6.69 11.93 14.81
CA ALA A 30 -6.85 11.13 16.01
C ALA A 30 -5.48 10.59 16.42
N LEU A 31 -5.24 10.56 17.73
CA LEU A 31 -4.12 9.84 18.34
C LEU A 31 -4.75 8.82 19.27
N LEU A 32 -4.61 7.54 18.93
CA LEU A 32 -5.27 6.46 19.66
C LEU A 32 -4.24 5.59 20.41
N PRO A 33 -4.66 4.94 21.51
CA PRO A 33 -3.78 4.11 22.34
C PRO A 33 -3.07 2.97 21.60
N THR A 34 -3.69 2.39 20.58
CA THR A 34 -3.17 1.20 19.89
C THR A 34 -3.29 1.31 18.37
N HIS A 35 -2.41 0.60 17.66
CA HIS A 35 -2.46 0.52 16.20
C HIS A 35 -3.78 -0.11 15.69
N ALA A 36 -4.28 -1.13 16.39
CA ALA A 36 -5.56 -1.75 16.06
C ALA A 36 -6.73 -0.75 16.18
N GLU A 37 -6.71 0.13 17.20
CA GLU A 37 -7.69 1.19 17.35
C GLU A 37 -7.58 2.26 16.24
N GLU A 38 -6.36 2.60 15.79
CA GLU A 38 -6.15 3.48 14.63
C GLU A 38 -6.77 2.90 13.36
N ILE A 39 -6.56 1.60 13.09
CA ILE A 39 -7.15 0.92 11.93
C ILE A 39 -8.68 0.87 12.07
N ALA A 40 -9.21 0.56 13.24
CA ALA A 40 -10.65 0.53 13.46
C ALA A 40 -11.29 1.91 13.23
N TRP A 41 -10.69 2.96 13.80
CA TRP A 41 -11.16 4.33 13.64
C TRP A 41 -11.11 4.81 12.18
N LEU A 42 -10.04 4.48 11.45
CA LEU A 42 -9.92 4.74 10.03
C LEU A 42 -11.04 4.03 9.25
N ALA A 43 -11.20 2.72 9.47
CA ALA A 43 -12.16 1.90 8.75
C ALA A 43 -13.62 2.34 9.04
N ASP A 44 -13.95 2.68 10.28
CA ASP A 44 -15.25 3.23 10.66
C ASP A 44 -15.52 4.59 10.00
N SER A 45 -14.50 5.45 9.93
CA SER A 45 -14.60 6.75 9.30
C SER A 45 -14.83 6.64 7.79
N VAL A 46 -14.09 5.77 7.10
CA VAL A 46 -14.28 5.50 5.67
C VAL A 46 -15.65 4.88 5.41
N ALA A 47 -16.04 3.86 6.19
CA ALA A 47 -17.34 3.22 6.02
C ALA A 47 -18.49 4.22 6.25
N HIS A 48 -18.37 5.15 7.20
CA HIS A 48 -19.34 6.23 7.37
C HIS A 48 -19.42 7.14 6.14
N LEU A 49 -18.29 7.56 5.57
CA LEU A 49 -18.27 8.37 4.35
C LEU A 49 -18.96 7.65 3.19
N VAL A 50 -18.64 6.37 2.98
CA VAL A 50 -19.24 5.57 1.91
C VAL A 50 -20.76 5.44 2.10
N ARG A 51 -21.22 5.10 3.31
CA ARG A 51 -22.66 5.02 3.62
C ARG A 51 -23.40 6.35 3.48
N THR A 52 -22.71 7.48 3.65
CA THR A 52 -23.29 8.83 3.52
C THR A 52 -23.19 9.39 2.09
N GLY A 53 -22.74 8.58 1.12
CA GLY A 53 -22.82 8.90 -0.30
C GLY A 53 -21.49 9.25 -0.96
N LYS A 54 -20.36 9.15 -0.27
CA LYS A 54 -19.04 9.30 -0.89
C LYS A 54 -18.72 8.04 -1.70
N ALA A 55 -18.43 8.18 -2.99
CA ALA A 55 -18.02 7.04 -3.80
C ALA A 55 -16.68 6.46 -3.29
N PRO A 56 -16.53 5.14 -3.13
CA PRO A 56 -15.28 4.55 -2.65
C PRO A 56 -14.04 4.94 -3.46
N GLY A 57 -14.17 5.08 -4.79
CA GLY A 57 -13.09 5.50 -5.68
C GLY A 57 -12.62 6.95 -5.50
N GLU A 58 -13.32 7.76 -4.70
CA GLU A 58 -12.88 9.10 -4.31
C GLU A 58 -12.09 9.12 -2.98
N ILE A 59 -11.86 7.96 -2.37
CA ILE A 59 -11.17 7.83 -1.09
C ILE A 59 -9.84 7.12 -1.32
N ALA A 60 -8.75 7.73 -0.85
CA ALA A 60 -7.43 7.11 -0.84
C ALA A 60 -6.93 6.96 0.59
N VAL A 61 -6.41 5.78 0.93
CA VAL A 61 -5.70 5.52 2.20
C VAL A 61 -4.22 5.43 1.92
N LEU A 62 -3.43 6.27 2.60
CA LEU A 62 -1.97 6.32 2.44
C LEU A 62 -1.32 5.82 3.73
N CYS A 63 -0.47 4.81 3.58
CA CYS A 63 0.32 4.24 4.68
C CYS A 63 1.80 4.48 4.41
N ARG A 64 2.61 4.48 5.48
CA ARG A 64 4.07 4.61 5.35
C ARG A 64 4.72 3.34 4.81
N THR A 65 4.20 2.18 5.22
CA THR A 65 4.74 0.85 4.90
C THR A 65 3.65 -0.04 4.31
N ALA A 66 4.06 -0.98 3.47
CA ALA A 66 3.12 -1.92 2.84
C ALA A 66 2.57 -2.99 3.81
N SER A 67 3.21 -3.17 4.97
CA SER A 67 2.76 -4.09 6.03
C SER A 67 1.32 -3.85 6.46
N ASP A 68 0.91 -2.58 6.50
CA ASP A 68 -0.36 -2.17 7.10
C ASP A 68 -1.53 -2.40 6.13
N PHE A 69 -1.26 -2.64 4.84
CA PHE A 69 -2.28 -2.80 3.82
C PHE A 69 -3.19 -3.99 4.08
N ALA A 70 -2.64 -5.13 4.51
CA ALA A 70 -3.42 -6.34 4.75
C ALA A 70 -4.42 -6.14 5.91
N GLU A 71 -3.98 -5.50 6.99
CA GLU A 71 -4.82 -5.24 8.16
C GLU A 71 -5.92 -4.20 7.85
N ILE A 72 -5.56 -3.11 7.15
CA ILE A 72 -6.51 -2.07 6.74
C ILE A 72 -7.54 -2.63 5.74
N GLN A 73 -7.08 -3.41 4.75
CA GLN A 73 -7.97 -4.07 3.79
C GLN A 73 -8.96 -4.98 4.53
N GLY A 74 -8.48 -5.83 5.43
CA GLY A 74 -9.33 -6.70 6.24
C GLY A 74 -10.38 -5.92 7.03
N ALA A 75 -9.97 -4.82 7.67
CA ALA A 75 -10.87 -3.97 8.46
C ALA A 75 -11.95 -3.27 7.62
N LEU A 76 -11.63 -2.86 6.39
CA LEU A 76 -12.56 -2.25 5.44
C LEU A 76 -13.51 -3.27 4.81
N VAL A 77 -13.00 -4.44 4.41
CA VAL A 77 -13.81 -5.55 3.88
C VAL A 77 -14.81 -6.04 4.92
N ALA A 78 -14.40 -6.14 6.19
CA ALA A 78 -15.30 -6.50 7.29
C ALA A 78 -16.47 -5.51 7.50
N ARG A 79 -16.41 -4.32 6.88
CA ARG A 79 -17.44 -3.27 6.90
C ARG A 79 -18.14 -3.10 5.55
N ASP A 80 -17.99 -4.09 4.66
CA ASP A 80 -18.53 -4.08 3.30
C ASP A 80 -18.05 -2.89 2.44
N VAL A 81 -16.85 -2.37 2.73
CA VAL A 81 -16.24 -1.31 1.91
C VAL A 81 -15.37 -1.96 0.83
N PRO A 82 -15.63 -1.71 -0.47
CA PRO A 82 -14.77 -2.23 -1.54
C PRO A 82 -13.41 -1.53 -1.51
N VAL A 83 -12.34 -2.31 -1.62
CA VAL A 83 -10.95 -1.82 -1.56
C VAL A 83 -10.16 -2.35 -2.74
N GLU A 84 -9.39 -1.46 -3.37
CA GLU A 84 -8.34 -1.81 -4.31
C GLU A 84 -6.99 -1.45 -3.69
N VAL A 85 -6.09 -2.44 -3.58
CA VAL A 85 -4.73 -2.20 -3.09
C VAL A 85 -3.84 -1.87 -4.28
N VAL A 86 -3.46 -0.60 -4.40
CA VAL A 86 -2.62 -0.13 -5.52
C VAL A 86 -1.15 -0.38 -5.21
N GLY A 87 -0.52 -1.24 -6.01
CA GLY A 87 0.92 -1.48 -5.97
C GLY A 87 1.32 -2.76 -6.68
N LEU A 88 2.31 -2.69 -7.57
CA LEU A 88 2.87 -3.85 -8.28
C LEU A 88 3.37 -4.95 -7.32
N SER A 89 3.64 -4.59 -6.06
CA SER A 89 4.09 -5.50 -5.01
C SER A 89 3.14 -6.69 -4.82
N GLY A 90 1.82 -6.48 -4.81
CA GLY A 90 0.86 -7.58 -4.65
C GLY A 90 0.95 -8.61 -5.78
N LEU A 91 1.14 -8.14 -7.01
CA LEU A 91 1.36 -8.99 -8.18
C LEU A 91 2.68 -9.76 -8.07
N LEU A 92 3.77 -9.09 -7.68
CA LEU A 92 5.10 -9.71 -7.52
C LEU A 92 5.17 -10.74 -6.38
N HIS A 93 4.27 -10.68 -5.41
CA HIS A 93 4.21 -11.66 -4.31
C HIS A 93 3.37 -12.89 -4.65
N LEU A 94 2.64 -12.89 -5.76
CA LEU A 94 1.98 -14.12 -6.25
C LEU A 94 3.06 -15.15 -6.61
N PRO A 95 2.94 -16.41 -6.15
CA PRO A 95 3.93 -17.45 -6.42
C PRO A 95 4.28 -17.56 -7.91
N GLU A 96 3.28 -17.49 -8.79
CA GLU A 96 3.41 -17.61 -10.24
C GLU A 96 4.22 -16.47 -10.85
N VAL A 97 4.02 -15.24 -10.37
CA VAL A 97 4.71 -14.05 -10.87
C VAL A 97 6.14 -13.99 -10.30
N ALA A 98 6.29 -14.28 -9.02
CA ALA A 98 7.59 -14.33 -8.36
C ALA A 98 8.53 -15.35 -9.03
N ASP A 99 8.00 -16.49 -9.49
CA ASP A 99 8.77 -17.50 -10.22
C ASP A 99 9.18 -16.99 -11.61
N LEU A 100 8.31 -16.29 -12.33
CA LEU A 100 8.67 -15.69 -13.62
C LEU A 100 9.75 -14.61 -13.47
N VAL A 101 9.63 -13.75 -12.44
CA VAL A 101 10.64 -12.74 -12.14
C VAL A 101 11.97 -13.40 -11.79
N ALA A 102 11.95 -14.45 -10.97
CA ALA A 102 13.17 -15.19 -10.63
C ALA A 102 13.85 -15.79 -11.87
N VAL A 103 13.09 -16.28 -12.87
CA VAL A 103 13.66 -16.72 -14.16
C VAL A 103 14.31 -15.56 -14.90
N CYS A 104 13.63 -14.42 -15.02
CA CYS A 104 14.19 -13.24 -15.68
C CYS A 104 15.46 -12.73 -15.00
N GLU A 105 15.48 -12.70 -13.66
CA GLU A 105 16.64 -12.32 -12.87
C GLU A 105 17.84 -13.23 -13.13
N VAL A 106 17.66 -14.56 -13.12
CA VAL A 106 18.74 -15.52 -13.41
C VAL A 106 19.23 -15.44 -14.87
N LEU A 107 18.34 -15.17 -15.82
CA LEU A 107 18.71 -14.97 -17.22
C LEU A 107 19.54 -13.71 -17.43
N GLN A 108 19.27 -12.64 -16.67
CA GLN A 108 20.02 -11.39 -16.72
C GLN A 108 21.33 -11.48 -15.93
N ASP A 109 21.31 -12.09 -14.75
CA ASP A 109 22.45 -12.28 -13.86
C ASP A 109 22.48 -13.72 -13.32
N PRO A 110 23.37 -14.58 -13.85
CA PRO A 110 23.58 -15.93 -13.31
C PRO A 110 24.03 -15.95 -11.83
N GLY A 111 24.49 -14.82 -11.28
CA GLY A 111 24.86 -14.66 -9.87
C GLY A 111 23.71 -14.39 -8.91
N ALA A 112 22.46 -14.30 -9.41
CA ALA A 112 21.25 -14.10 -8.61
C ALA A 112 20.89 -15.35 -7.76
N ASN A 113 21.72 -15.66 -6.76
CA ASN A 113 21.67 -16.91 -5.98
C ASN A 113 20.32 -17.15 -5.28
N ALA A 114 19.70 -16.09 -4.74
CA ALA A 114 18.39 -16.22 -4.08
C ALA A 114 17.30 -16.66 -5.06
N SER A 115 17.27 -16.04 -6.24
CA SER A 115 16.34 -16.34 -7.34
C SER A 115 16.61 -17.73 -7.91
N LEU A 116 17.88 -18.11 -8.08
CA LEU A 116 18.27 -19.45 -8.52
C LEU A 116 17.84 -20.53 -7.52
N VAL A 117 18.12 -20.36 -6.23
CA VAL A 117 17.71 -21.31 -5.18
C VAL A 117 16.19 -21.45 -5.15
N ARG A 118 15.44 -20.35 -5.28
CA ARG A 118 13.98 -20.38 -5.38
C ARG A 118 13.51 -21.24 -6.56
N LEU A 119 14.09 -21.06 -7.75
CA LEU A 119 13.71 -21.83 -8.94
C LEU A 119 14.04 -23.32 -8.81
N LEU A 120 15.22 -23.65 -8.31
CA LEU A 120 15.68 -25.02 -8.13
C LEU A 120 14.84 -25.77 -7.09
N THR A 121 14.55 -25.13 -5.96
CA THR A 121 13.72 -25.70 -4.87
C THR A 121 12.22 -25.62 -5.16
N GLY A 122 11.82 -24.85 -6.18
CA GLY A 122 10.44 -24.64 -6.59
C GLY A 122 9.76 -25.89 -7.18
N PRO A 123 8.45 -25.82 -7.42
CA PRO A 123 7.62 -26.98 -7.77
C PRO A 123 8.01 -27.66 -9.08
N ARG A 124 8.69 -26.94 -9.99
CA ARG A 124 9.07 -27.46 -11.31
C ARG A 124 10.31 -28.35 -11.29
N TRP A 125 11.31 -28.03 -10.46
CA TRP A 125 12.63 -28.71 -10.46
C TRP A 125 12.84 -29.55 -9.20
N ARG A 126 12.40 -29.04 -8.03
CA ARG A 126 12.41 -29.76 -6.75
C ARG A 126 13.80 -30.30 -6.36
N ILE A 127 14.85 -29.58 -6.73
CA ILE A 127 16.24 -29.87 -6.37
C ILE A 127 16.48 -29.26 -4.99
N GLY A 128 16.62 -30.12 -3.97
CA GLY A 128 16.85 -29.71 -2.60
C GLY A 128 18.33 -29.49 -2.29
N ALA A 129 18.63 -28.96 -1.10
CA ALA A 129 20.00 -28.68 -0.67
C ALA A 129 20.92 -29.92 -0.56
N ARG A 130 20.37 -31.13 -0.70
CA ARG A 130 21.09 -32.41 -0.60
C ARG A 130 21.37 -33.05 -1.96
N ASP A 131 20.66 -32.62 -3.00
CA ASP A 131 20.82 -33.12 -4.38
C ASP A 131 21.99 -32.41 -5.08
#